data_AF-A0A2P6W3D5-F1
#
_entry.id   AF-A0A2P6W3D5-F1
#
_cell.length_a   1.000
_cell.length_b   1.000
_cell.length_c   1.000
_cell.angle_alpha   90.00
_cell.angle_beta   90.00
_cell.angle_gamma   90.00
#
_symmetry.space_group_name_H-M   'P 1'
#
loop_
_entity.id
_entity.type
_entity.pdbx_description
1 polymer ?
#
loop_
_entity_poly.entity_id
_entity_poly.type
_entity_poly.pdbx_seq_one_letter_code
_entity_poly.pdbx_strand_id
1 'polypeptide(L)'
;MRRAGYEWYVVRDAWVEWKMRPTWKAYWKQFRQYGEGDARAGNMFDYPGKIFGLSKVFVRTATTALALAGIALALYDLRLLILTFIGLAPQYANKLPSLLSCVKQKGFRTVPYWLTMIPMESMAHFYGYYKEKAQSLLDL
;
A
#
# COMPACT_ATOMS: atom_id res chain seq x y z
N MET A 1 -26.50 -1.61 2.27
CA MET A 1 -26.22 -1.07 3.62
C MET A 1 -26.64 0.40 3.71
N ARG A 2 -25.89 1.40 3.21
CA ARG A 2 -26.35 2.81 3.22
C ARG A 2 -27.66 3.04 2.45
N ARG A 3 -27.80 2.47 1.25
CA ARG A 3 -29.06 2.50 0.48
C ARG A 3 -30.25 1.80 1.16
N ALA A 4 -29.98 1.01 2.20
CA ALA A 4 -30.98 0.29 2.97
C ALA A 4 -31.23 0.92 4.36
N GLY A 5 -30.75 2.16 4.60
CA GLY A 5 -30.99 2.90 5.84
C GLY A 5 -30.05 2.60 7.01
N TYR A 6 -29.04 1.74 6.82
CA TYR A 6 -28.10 1.42 7.89
C TYR A 6 -26.97 2.44 8.00
N GLU A 7 -26.70 2.89 9.23
CA GLU A 7 -25.58 3.75 9.57
C GLU A 7 -24.32 2.94 9.92
N TRP A 8 -23.16 3.52 9.61
CA TRP A 8 -21.86 2.92 9.91
C TRP A 8 -21.17 3.74 11.00
N TYR A 9 -20.67 3.07 12.02
CA TYR A 9 -19.82 3.66 13.05
C TYR A 9 -18.45 2.97 13.06
N VAL A 10 -17.40 3.76 13.33
CA VAL A 10 -16.04 3.24 13.52
C VAL A 10 -15.82 3.02 15.01
N VAL A 11 -15.68 1.76 15.41
CA VAL A 11 -15.33 1.39 16.79
C VAL A 11 -13.83 1.61 16.99
N ARG A 12 -13.47 2.67 17.70
CA ARG A 12 -12.05 3.10 17.85
C ARG A 12 -11.25 2.21 18.78
N ASP A 13 -11.92 1.53 19.71
CA ASP A 13 -11.41 0.62 20.72
C ASP A 13 -11.47 -0.85 20.29
N ALA A 14 -11.80 -1.12 19.03
CA ALA A 14 -11.80 -2.46 18.49
C ALA A 14 -10.38 -3.06 18.57
N TRP A 15 -10.24 -4.15 19.32
CA TRP A 15 -9.02 -4.94 19.30
C TRP A 15 -8.97 -5.77 18.02
N VAL A 16 -8.01 -5.45 17.15
CA VAL A 16 -7.84 -6.15 15.88
C VAL A 16 -6.48 -6.83 15.85
N GLU A 17 -6.48 -8.17 15.80
CA GLU A 17 -5.25 -8.93 15.59
C GLU A 17 -4.97 -9.06 14.08
N TRP A 18 -3.98 -8.32 13.60
CA TRP A 18 -3.56 -8.37 12.21
C TRP A 18 -2.63 -9.56 11.96
N LYS A 19 -3.07 -10.50 11.11
CA LYS A 19 -2.23 -11.58 10.58
C LYS A 19 -1.73 -11.19 9.20
N MET A 20 -0.42 -10.97 9.05
CA MET A 20 0.15 -10.78 7.71
C MET A 20 0.01 -12.03 6.87
N ARG A 21 -0.18 -11.80 5.56
CA ARG A 21 -0.25 -12.86 4.57
C ARG A 21 1.05 -13.68 4.60
N PRO A 22 0.96 -15.01 4.49
CA PRO A 22 2.11 -15.89 4.68
C PRO A 22 3.11 -15.88 3.54
N THR A 23 2.75 -15.33 2.37
CA THR A 23 3.57 -15.41 1.16
C THR A 23 3.51 -14.11 0.36
N TRP A 24 4.54 -13.90 -0.47
CA TRP A 24 4.62 -12.78 -1.40
C TRP A 24 3.44 -12.72 -2.37
N LYS A 25 3.02 -13.88 -2.89
CA LYS A 25 1.87 -13.98 -3.79
C LYS A 25 0.57 -13.55 -3.12
N ALA A 26 0.35 -13.93 -1.86
CA ALA A 26 -0.83 -13.54 -1.11
C ALA A 26 -0.80 -12.05 -0.73
N TYR A 27 0.39 -11.52 -0.43
CA TYR A 27 0.62 -10.09 -0.20
C TYR A 27 0.31 -9.27 -1.45
N TRP A 28 0.90 -9.64 -2.59
CA TRP A 28 0.63 -9.04 -3.90
C TRP A 28 -0.86 -9.05 -4.23
N LYS A 29 -1.53 -10.21 -4.10
CA LYS A 29 -2.96 -10.33 -4.40
C LYS A 29 -3.82 -9.38 -3.54
N GLN A 30 -3.50 -9.23 -2.26
CA GLN A 30 -4.23 -8.34 -1.36
C GLN A 30 -4.13 -6.88 -1.82
N PHE A 31 -2.91 -6.39 -2.08
CA PHE A 31 -2.73 -4.99 -2.48
C PHE A 31 -3.24 -4.72 -3.88
N ARG A 32 -3.17 -5.71 -4.78
CA ARG A 32 -3.84 -5.64 -6.08
C ARG A 32 -5.35 -5.46 -5.92
N GLN A 33 -6.00 -6.25 -5.08
CA GLN A 33 -7.44 -6.12 -4.82
C GLN A 33 -7.79 -4.77 -4.19
N TYR A 34 -6.92 -4.21 -3.34
CA TYR A 34 -7.11 -2.85 -2.86
C TYR A 34 -7.03 -1.81 -3.99
N GLY A 35 -6.14 -2.00 -4.97
CA GLY A 35 -6.06 -1.15 -6.14
C GLY A 35 -7.30 -1.22 -7.00
N GLU A 36 -7.75 -2.44 -7.30
CA GLU A 36 -9.01 -2.71 -8.03
C GLU A 36 -10.21 -2.07 -7.31
N GLY A 37 -10.32 -2.24 -5.99
CA GLY A 37 -11.37 -1.64 -5.17
C GLY A 37 -11.34 -0.11 -5.17
N ASP A 38 -10.15 0.48 -5.10
CA ASP A 38 -9.99 1.93 -5.14
C ASP A 38 -10.37 2.52 -6.51
N ALA A 39 -10.07 1.82 -7.61
CA ALA A 39 -10.49 2.21 -8.95
C ALA A 39 -12.02 2.18 -9.13
N ARG A 40 -12.68 1.17 -8.55
CA ARG A 40 -14.15 1.07 -8.54
C ARG A 40 -14.80 2.13 -7.66
N ALA A 41 -14.14 2.54 -6.58
CA ALA A 41 -14.65 3.53 -5.64
C ALA A 41 -14.59 4.97 -6.17
N GLY A 42 -13.76 5.26 -7.20
CA GLY A 42 -13.70 6.58 -7.81
C GLY A 42 -12.38 6.89 -8.52
N ASN A 43 -12.21 8.16 -8.92
CA ASN A 43 -10.96 8.63 -9.52
C ASN A 43 -9.90 8.92 -8.47
N MET A 44 -8.63 8.94 -8.91
CA MET A 44 -7.45 9.15 -8.06
C MET A 44 -7.54 10.39 -7.16
N PHE A 45 -8.28 11.41 -7.58
CA PHE A 45 -8.42 12.69 -6.89
C PHE A 45 -9.63 12.74 -5.93
N ASP A 46 -10.65 11.90 -6.16
CA ASP A 46 -11.94 11.95 -5.46
C ASP A 46 -12.04 10.94 -4.31
N TYR A 47 -10.93 10.25 -4.01
CA TYR A 47 -10.90 9.25 -2.96
C TYR A 47 -11.15 9.92 -1.58
N PRO A 48 -12.09 9.40 -0.76
CA PRO A 48 -12.48 10.03 0.52
C PRO A 48 -11.36 10.05 1.57
N GLY A 49 -10.26 9.34 1.32
CA GLY A 49 -9.04 9.40 2.13
C GLY A 49 -8.06 10.46 1.65
N LYS A 50 -7.77 11.45 2.50
CA LYS A 50 -6.71 12.44 2.26
C LYS A 50 -5.52 12.19 3.20
N ILE A 51 -4.31 12.33 2.68
CA ILE A 51 -3.06 12.38 3.45
C ILE A 51 -2.46 13.77 3.18
N PHE A 52 -2.32 14.60 4.22
CA PHE A 52 -1.88 15.99 4.09
C PHE A 52 -2.69 16.82 3.06
N GLY A 53 -4.00 16.57 2.97
CA GLY A 53 -4.88 17.26 2.01
C GLY A 53 -4.84 16.73 0.58
N LEU A 54 -3.83 15.92 0.22
CA LEU A 54 -3.72 15.22 -1.06
C LEU A 54 -4.49 13.91 -1.02
N SER A 55 -4.96 13.43 -2.17
CA SER A 55 -5.62 12.13 -2.23
C SER A 55 -4.65 11.02 -1.81
N LYS A 56 -5.12 10.06 -1.01
CA LYS A 56 -4.33 8.93 -0.54
C LYS A 56 -3.67 8.17 -1.69
N VAL A 57 -4.37 8.05 -2.81
CA VAL A 57 -3.89 7.36 -4.02
C VAL A 57 -2.77 8.16 -4.69
N PHE A 58 -2.88 9.49 -4.77
CA PHE A 58 -1.81 10.35 -5.31
C PHE A 58 -0.53 10.28 -4.47
N VAL A 59 -0.65 10.37 -3.14
CA VAL A 59 0.51 10.26 -2.23
C VAL A 59 1.20 8.90 -2.39
N ARG A 60 0.43 7.82 -2.55
CA ARG A 60 0.98 6.49 -2.84
C ARG A 60 1.67 6.44 -4.21
N THR A 61 1.12 7.12 -5.21
CA THR A 61 1.70 7.24 -6.56
C THR A 61 3.06 7.91 -6.53
N ALA A 62 3.12 9.10 -5.94
CA ALA A 62 4.36 9.85 -5.81
C ALA A 62 5.40 9.05 -5.03
N THR A 63 5.01 8.43 -3.92
CA THR A 63 5.88 7.56 -3.11
C THR A 63 6.49 6.42 -3.92
N THR A 64 5.66 5.77 -4.76
CA THR A 64 6.10 4.62 -5.56
C THR A 64 7.06 5.04 -6.67
N ALA A 65 6.74 6.13 -7.36
CA ALA A 65 7.61 6.70 -8.38
C ALA A 65 8.96 7.09 -7.79
N LEU A 66 8.98 7.73 -6.61
CA LEU A 66 10.20 8.08 -5.89
C LEU A 66 10.99 6.84 -5.46
N ALA A 67 10.32 5.79 -4.97
CA ALA A 67 10.98 4.55 -4.58
C ALA A 67 11.64 3.84 -5.79
N LEU A 68 10.92 3.74 -6.91
CA LEU A 68 11.45 3.14 -8.13
C LEU A 68 12.59 3.96 -8.74
N ALA A 69 12.44 5.30 -8.76
CA ALA A 69 13.50 6.20 -9.22
C ALA A 69 14.74 6.07 -8.34
N GLY A 70 14.57 6.02 -7.01
CA GLY A 70 15.65 5.81 -6.06
C GLY A 70 16.41 4.50 -6.27
N ILE A 71 15.69 3.40 -6.51
CA ILE A 71 16.28 2.09 -6.83
C ILE A 71 17.00 2.12 -8.18
N ALA A 72 16.43 2.75 -9.21
CA ALA A 72 17.06 2.86 -10.51
C ALA A 72 18.33 3.72 -10.46
N LEU A 73 18.30 4.81 -9.70
CA LEU A 73 19.45 5.70 -9.53
C LEU A 73 20.54 5.10 -8.63
N ALA A 74 20.22 4.11 -7.79
CA ALA A 74 21.19 3.36 -7.00
C ALA A 74 22.25 2.64 -7.84
N LEU A 75 21.95 2.37 -9.12
CA LEU A 75 22.91 1.82 -10.07
C LEU A 75 24.09 2.79 -10.34
N TYR A 76 23.89 4.09 -10.10
CA TYR A 76 24.89 5.13 -10.32
C TYR A 76 25.53 5.60 -9.00
N ASP A 77 24.77 5.66 -7.91
CA ASP A 77 25.29 5.98 -6.57
C ASP A 77 24.48 5.28 -5.47
N LEU A 78 25.14 4.40 -4.72
CA LEU A 78 24.53 3.64 -3.63
C LEU A 78 23.99 4.53 -2.49
N ARG A 79 24.48 5.76 -2.35
CA ARG A 79 23.96 6.74 -1.39
C ARG A 79 22.52 7.14 -1.70
N LEU A 80 22.13 7.14 -2.98
CA LEU A 80 20.76 7.43 -3.40
C LEU A 80 19.79 6.34 -2.94
N LEU A 81 20.26 5.09 -2.84
CA LEU A 81 19.49 4.00 -2.25
C LEU A 81 19.21 4.25 -0.76
N ILE A 82 20.24 4.66 -0.01
CA ILE A 82 20.12 4.98 1.42
C ILE A 82 19.17 6.15 1.63
N LEU A 83 19.31 7.23 0.84
CA LEU A 83 18.40 8.39 0.89
C LEU A 83 16.95 8.00 0.57
N THR A 84 16.75 7.08 -0.37
CA THR A 84 15.42 6.55 -0.70
C THR A 84 14.82 5.79 0.48
N PHE A 85 15.61 4.93 1.15
CA PHE A 85 15.14 4.24 2.36
C PHE A 85 14.85 5.21 3.52
N ILE A 86 15.65 6.25 3.71
CA ILE A 86 15.40 7.31 4.70
C ILE A 86 14.10 8.04 4.36
N GLY A 87 13.88 8.42 3.10
CA GLY A 87 12.65 9.08 2.65
C GLY A 87 11.39 8.22 2.85
N LEU A 88 11.53 6.90 2.80
CA LEU A 88 10.44 5.94 3.08
C LEU A 88 10.30 5.59 4.57
N ALA A 89 11.22 6.01 5.43
CA ALA A 89 11.22 5.67 6.86
C ALA A 89 9.90 5.99 7.59
N PRO A 90 9.20 7.12 7.34
CA PRO A 90 7.90 7.38 7.97
C PRO A 90 6.84 6.34 7.63
N GLN A 91 6.89 5.77 6.42
CA GLN A 91 5.94 4.75 5.96
C GLN A 91 6.25 3.38 6.56
N TYR A 92 7.53 3.07 6.78
CA TYR A 92 7.95 1.91 7.55
C TYR A 92 7.55 2.03 9.03
N ALA A 93 7.69 3.22 9.63
CA ALA A 93 7.32 3.48 11.02
C ALA A 93 5.82 3.23 11.27
N ASN A 94 4.95 3.68 10.36
CA ASN A 94 3.50 3.44 10.45
C ASN A 94 3.11 1.96 10.37
N LYS A 95 3.98 1.10 9.83
CA LYS A 95 3.75 -0.34 9.72
C LYS A 95 4.42 -1.12 10.85
N LEU A 96 5.27 -0.48 11.66
CA LEU A 96 6.04 -1.11 12.74
C LEU A 96 5.19 -1.95 13.70
N PRO A 97 3.99 -1.54 14.16
CA PRO A 97 3.16 -2.37 15.04
C PRO A 97 2.72 -3.70 14.39
N SER A 98 2.30 -3.64 13.13
CA SER A 98 1.94 -4.84 12.35
C SER A 98 3.14 -5.74 12.12
N LEU A 99 4.33 -5.14 11.93
CA LEU A 99 5.58 -5.85 11.75
C LEU A 99 6.00 -6.59 13.02
N LEU A 100 5.99 -5.92 14.17
CA LEU A 100 6.31 -6.53 15.46
C LEU A 100 5.39 -7.70 15.80
N SER A 101 4.09 -7.55 15.53
CA SER A 101 3.11 -8.65 15.68
C SER A 101 3.49 -9.86 14.81
N CYS A 102 3.95 -9.62 13.58
CA CYS A 102 4.30 -10.70 12.65
C CYS A 102 5.61 -11.40 12.98
N VAL A 103 6.62 -10.67 13.46
CA VAL A 103 7.85 -11.29 14.00
C VAL A 103 7.53 -12.12 15.23
N LYS A 104 6.64 -11.65 16.12
CA LYS A 104 6.19 -12.43 17.28
C LYS A 104 5.53 -13.76 16.88
N GLN A 105 4.79 -13.77 15.77
CA GLN A 105 4.07 -14.97 15.30
C GLN A 105 4.91 -15.92 14.42
N LYS A 106 5.81 -15.40 13.58
CA LYS A 106 6.51 -16.19 12.52
C LYS A 106 8.04 -16.05 12.54
N GLY A 107 8.58 -15.31 13.50
CA GLY A 107 10.01 -15.04 13.65
C GLY A 107 10.59 -14.17 12.53
N PHE A 108 11.92 -14.10 12.49
CA PHE A 108 12.69 -13.27 11.57
C PHE A 108 12.57 -13.67 10.08
N ARG A 109 11.94 -14.81 9.77
CA ARG A 109 11.61 -15.21 8.39
C ARG A 109 10.72 -14.18 7.69
N THR A 110 10.05 -13.30 8.44
CA THR A 110 9.24 -12.22 7.90
C THR A 110 10.03 -10.98 7.48
N VAL A 111 11.30 -10.82 7.89
CA VAL A 111 12.12 -9.61 7.65
C VAL A 111 12.40 -9.33 6.17
N PRO A 112 12.71 -10.31 5.30
CA PRO A 112 12.84 -10.04 3.86
C PRO A 112 11.55 -9.49 3.25
N TYR A 113 10.41 -9.85 3.85
CA TYR A 113 9.11 -9.31 3.45
C TYR A 113 8.95 -7.83 3.74
N TRP A 114 9.74 -7.29 4.67
CA TRP A 114 9.66 -5.92 5.13
C TRP A 114 10.38 -4.97 4.19
N LEU A 115 11.59 -5.33 3.77
CA LEU A 115 12.45 -4.48 2.94
C LEU A 115 11.85 -4.20 1.55
N THR A 116 11.08 -5.14 1.03
CA THR A 116 10.41 -5.00 -0.26
C THR A 116 8.90 -4.78 -0.11
N MET A 117 8.40 -4.64 1.13
CA MET A 117 6.99 -4.48 1.45
C MET A 117 6.38 -3.26 0.78
N ILE A 118 6.99 -2.09 1.00
CA ILE A 118 6.48 -0.81 0.51
C ILE A 118 6.48 -0.75 -1.01
N PRO A 119 7.61 -1.00 -1.71
CA PRO A 119 7.60 -0.96 -3.17
C PRO A 119 6.67 -2.03 -3.77
N MET A 120 6.59 -3.23 -3.19
CA MET A 120 5.69 -4.27 -3.70
C MET A 120 4.21 -3.94 -3.46
N GLU A 121 3.84 -3.48 -2.26
CA GLU A 121 2.49 -3.02 -1.95
C GLU A 121 2.04 -1.93 -2.91
N SER A 122 2.91 -0.96 -3.10
CA SER A 122 2.74 0.13 -4.05
C SER A 122 2.52 -0.40 -5.48
N MET A 123 3.44 -1.21 -6.01
CA MET A 123 3.34 -1.75 -7.37
C MET A 123 2.08 -2.60 -7.57
N ALA A 124 1.76 -3.48 -6.61
CA ALA A 124 0.58 -4.32 -6.66
C ALA A 124 -0.70 -3.48 -6.68
N HIS A 125 -0.77 -2.45 -5.83
CA HIS A 125 -1.87 -1.49 -5.76
C HIS A 125 -2.02 -0.73 -7.08
N PHE A 126 -0.92 -0.24 -7.65
CA PHE A 126 -0.92 0.40 -8.97
C PHE A 126 -1.42 -0.50 -10.08
N TYR A 127 -0.87 -1.72 -10.14
CA TYR A 127 -1.27 -2.69 -11.13
C TYR A 127 -2.78 -2.97 -11.03
N GLY A 128 -3.30 -3.17 -9.82
CA GLY A 128 -4.74 -3.37 -9.61
C GLY A 128 -5.58 -2.19 -10.06
N TYR A 129 -5.17 -0.96 -9.68
CA TYR A 129 -5.89 0.26 -10.02
C TYR A 129 -5.96 0.49 -11.53
N TYR A 130 -4.81 0.48 -12.22
CA TYR A 130 -4.76 0.78 -13.64
C TYR A 130 -5.32 -0.36 -14.49
N LYS A 131 -5.17 -1.62 -14.06
CA LYS A 131 -5.83 -2.74 -14.74
C LYS A 131 -7.34 -2.55 -14.72
N GLU A 132 -7.92 -2.26 -13.55
CA GLU A 132 -9.37 -2.06 -13.42
C GLU A 132 -9.85 -0.85 -14.23
N LYS A 133 -9.12 0.27 -14.22
CA LYS A 133 -9.44 1.44 -15.05
C LYS A 133 -9.36 1.15 -16.54
N ALA A 134 -8.30 0.49 -17.00
CA ALA A 134 -8.16 0.11 -18.40
C ALA A 134 -9.29 -0.82 -18.84
N GLN A 135 -9.67 -1.77 -17.99
CA GLN A 135 -10.77 -2.69 -18.26
C GLN A 135 -12.11 -1.96 -18.35
N SER A 136 -12.39 -1.03 -17.43
CA SER A 136 -13.60 -0.19 -17.49
C SER A 136 -13.69 0.73 -18.72
N LEU A 137 -12.55 1.06 -19.35
CA LEU A 137 -12.51 1.84 -20.59
C LEU A 137 -12.70 0.99 -21.84
N LEU A 138 -12.36 -0.31 -21.76
CA LEU A 138 -12.54 -1.28 -22.85
C LEU A 138 -13.94 -1.90 -22.88
N ASP A 139 -14.63 -1.89 -21.73
CA ASP A 139 -16.01 -2.35 -21.57
C ASP A 139 -17.06 -1.26 -21.90
N LEU A 140 -16.62 -0.08 -22.39
CA LEU A 140 -17.42 1.03 -22.89
C LEU A 140 -17.41 1.08 -24.42
#